data_AF-A0A328YQB4-F1
#
_entry.id   AF-A0A328YQB4-F1
#
_cell.length_a   1.000
_cell.length_b   1.000
_cell.length_c   1.000
_cell.angle_alpha   90.00
_cell.angle_beta   90.00
_cell.angle_gamma   90.00
#
_symmetry.space_group_name_H-M   'P 1'
#
loop_
_entity.id
_entity.type
_entity.pdbx_description
1 polymer ?
#
loop_
_entity_poly.entity_id
_entity_poly.type
_entity_poly.pdbx_seq_one_letter_code
_entity_poly.pdbx_strand_id
1 'polypeptide(L)'
;MAGVSGAPAAVRAPHDVLLGLFLAAVRRARPDQGMAGCLPSPPRGRTLVLGAGKAGGAMVHALEALWPGEAPLSGLVVTRYGHTPPRPPGLRSRVEIAEAAHPVPDAAGLRAAGRMLALAQGLTQDDLVLCLISGGGSALLTLPAEGLALEDKQAIHRALLHSGATIAEMNCVRKHLSRIKGGHLGAACAPAAVVTLAISDVPGDDPAVIASGPTVADPTTCADALAIAARYGIPLPGPVREALEAGRWETPKPGDARLAGHRVHLLATPQQSLEAAAEAARAAGLVVHLLGDAIEGESREVGRVHGGWPAPSRRGAAACSVPACC
;
A
#
# COMPACT_ATOMS: atom_id res chain seq x y z
N MET A 1 -55.36 23.03 -9.32
CA MET A 1 -54.50 22.00 -8.70
C MET A 1 -54.20 20.94 -9.75
N ALA A 2 -53.08 21.09 -10.47
CA ALA A 2 -52.64 20.09 -11.43
C ALA A 2 -51.60 19.20 -10.74
N GLY A 3 -51.95 17.93 -10.54
CA GLY A 3 -51.08 16.93 -9.92
C GLY A 3 -49.98 16.52 -10.89
N VAL A 4 -48.73 16.72 -10.48
CA VAL A 4 -47.56 16.15 -11.14
C VAL A 4 -47.48 14.67 -10.73
N SER A 5 -47.93 13.76 -11.59
CA SER A 5 -47.66 12.34 -11.41
C SER A 5 -46.21 12.08 -11.80
N GLY A 6 -45.30 12.09 -10.82
CA GLY A 6 -43.95 11.58 -11.00
C GLY A 6 -44.02 10.09 -11.31
N ALA A 7 -43.59 9.70 -12.52
CA ALA A 7 -43.38 8.30 -12.85
C ALA A 7 -42.41 7.66 -11.84
N PRO A 8 -42.66 6.42 -11.37
CA PRO A 8 -41.70 5.73 -10.54
C PRO A 8 -40.40 5.56 -11.34
N ALA A 9 -39.28 6.07 -10.79
CA ALA A 9 -37.97 5.91 -11.39
C ALA A 9 -37.77 4.43 -11.76
N ALA A 10 -37.48 4.17 -13.04
CA ALA A 10 -37.29 2.81 -13.55
C ALA A 10 -36.36 2.04 -12.61
N VAL A 11 -36.82 0.90 -12.10
CA VAL A 11 -36.02 0.02 -11.25
C VAL A 11 -34.78 -0.38 -12.05
N ARG A 12 -33.63 0.21 -11.71
CA ARG A 12 -32.35 -0.13 -12.35
C ARG A 12 -32.11 -1.62 -12.16
N ALA A 13 -31.63 -2.30 -13.21
CA ALA A 13 -31.29 -3.70 -13.10
C ALA A 13 -30.33 -3.92 -11.92
N PRO A 14 -30.52 -4.96 -11.08
CA PRO A 14 -29.67 -5.18 -9.91
C PRO A 14 -28.17 -5.19 -10.22
N HIS A 15 -27.80 -5.73 -11.39
CA HIS A 15 -26.44 -5.70 -11.90
C HIS A 15 -25.89 -4.27 -12.02
N ASP A 16 -26.64 -3.34 -12.60
CA ASP A 16 -26.18 -1.97 -12.84
C ASP A 16 -26.07 -1.17 -11.54
N VAL A 17 -26.94 -1.47 -10.57
CA VAL A 17 -26.82 -0.94 -9.21
C VAL A 17 -25.51 -1.42 -8.59
N LEU A 18 -25.29 -2.74 -8.52
CA LEU A 18 -24.09 -3.32 -7.92
C LEU A 18 -22.79 -2.87 -8.61
N LEU A 19 -22.78 -2.82 -9.94
CA LEU A 19 -21.66 -2.28 -10.70
C LEU A 19 -21.42 -0.80 -10.38
N GLY A 20 -22.49 -0.01 -10.23
CA GLY A 20 -22.40 1.39 -9.81
C GLY A 20 -21.75 1.55 -8.43
N LEU A 21 -22.12 0.70 -7.47
CA LEU A 21 -21.52 0.69 -6.11
C LEU A 21 -20.04 0.30 -6.16
N PHE A 22 -19.71 -0.76 -6.90
CA PHE A 22 -18.33 -1.19 -7.12
C PHE A 22 -17.48 -0.07 -7.74
N LEU A 23 -17.99 0.59 -8.78
CA LEU A 23 -17.28 1.69 -9.43
C LEU A 23 -17.13 2.91 -8.50
N ALA A 24 -18.08 3.17 -7.60
CA ALA A 24 -17.94 4.22 -6.59
C ALA A 24 -16.77 3.92 -5.63
N ALA A 25 -16.69 2.68 -5.13
CA ALA A 25 -15.57 2.21 -4.31
C ALA A 25 -14.22 2.33 -5.05
N VAL A 26 -14.16 1.81 -6.29
CA VAL A 26 -12.93 1.88 -7.11
C VAL A 26 -12.51 3.32 -7.38
N ARG A 27 -13.46 4.22 -7.68
CA ARG A 27 -13.14 5.65 -7.88
C ARG A 27 -12.54 6.26 -6.62
N ARG A 28 -13.10 5.99 -5.44
CA ARG A 28 -12.55 6.52 -4.18
C ARG A 28 -11.12 6.07 -3.90
N ALA A 29 -10.76 4.86 -4.34
CA ALA A 29 -9.42 4.33 -4.19
C ALA A 29 -8.39 4.90 -5.20
N ARG A 30 -8.82 5.72 -6.17
CA ARG A 30 -7.89 6.27 -7.17
C ARG A 30 -6.97 7.33 -6.54
N PRO A 31 -5.67 7.36 -6.92
CA PRO A 31 -4.73 8.35 -6.38
C PRO A 31 -5.16 9.81 -6.57
N ASP A 32 -5.80 10.13 -7.70
CA ASP A 32 -6.23 11.48 -8.04
C ASP A 32 -7.32 12.05 -7.12
N GLN A 33 -8.04 11.20 -6.37
CA GLN A 33 -9.11 11.65 -5.48
C GLN A 33 -8.60 12.16 -4.12
N GLY A 34 -7.49 11.60 -3.62
CA GLY A 34 -6.96 11.91 -2.28
C GLY A 34 -5.67 12.71 -2.27
N MET A 35 -4.88 12.65 -3.35
CA MET A 35 -3.48 13.13 -3.32
C MET A 35 -3.35 14.64 -3.10
N ALA A 36 -4.20 15.45 -3.72
CA ALA A 36 -4.08 16.91 -3.70
C ALA A 36 -4.06 17.49 -2.27
N GLY A 37 -4.89 16.96 -1.37
CA GLY A 37 -4.96 17.41 0.03
C GLY A 37 -3.80 16.95 0.92
N CYS A 38 -2.95 16.06 0.43
CA CYS A 38 -1.82 15.50 1.17
C CYS A 38 -0.45 15.99 0.67
N LEU A 39 -0.42 16.75 -0.44
CA LEU A 39 0.83 17.27 -0.99
C LEU A 39 1.31 18.49 -0.19
N PRO A 40 2.58 18.50 0.25
CA PRO A 40 3.19 19.71 0.80
C PRO A 40 3.49 20.72 -0.32
N SER A 41 3.84 21.95 0.06
CA SER A 41 4.42 22.91 -0.88
C SER A 41 5.81 22.44 -1.35
N PRO A 42 6.24 22.77 -2.58
CA PRO A 42 7.60 22.48 -3.02
C PRO A 42 8.66 23.07 -2.09
N PRO A 43 9.77 22.35 -1.86
CA PRO A 43 10.83 22.83 -0.99
C PRO A 43 11.73 23.86 -1.72
N ARG A 44 12.76 24.37 -1.03
CA ARG A 44 13.76 25.26 -1.65
C ARG A 44 14.63 24.53 -2.68
N GLY A 45 15.00 23.29 -2.37
CA GLY A 45 15.79 22.39 -3.19
C GLY A 45 14.92 21.60 -4.17
N ARG A 46 15.29 20.33 -4.41
CA ARG A 46 14.56 19.46 -5.35
C ARG A 46 13.55 18.58 -4.62
N THR A 47 12.54 18.14 -5.37
CA THR A 47 11.66 17.05 -4.92
C THR A 47 12.07 15.75 -5.60
N LEU A 48 12.42 14.75 -4.78
CA LEU A 48 12.73 13.40 -5.23
C LEU A 48 11.52 12.49 -5.00
N VAL A 49 11.13 11.73 -6.01
CA VAL A 49 10.01 10.78 -5.94
C VAL A 49 10.57 9.37 -5.87
N LEU A 50 10.20 8.62 -4.83
CA LEU A 50 10.60 7.23 -4.64
C LEU A 50 9.36 6.39 -4.35
N GLY A 51 9.44 5.07 -4.53
CA GLY A 51 8.43 4.16 -4.00
C GLY A 51 8.03 3.06 -4.97
N ALA A 52 7.04 2.27 -4.58
CA ALA A 52 6.61 1.14 -5.36
C ALA A 52 5.21 0.67 -4.99
N GLY A 53 4.59 -0.03 -5.93
CA GLY A 53 3.34 -0.73 -5.72
C GLY A 53 2.55 -0.90 -7.02
N LYS A 54 1.49 -1.70 -6.95
CA LYS A 54 0.56 -1.94 -8.07
C LYS A 54 -0.03 -0.65 -8.66
N ALA A 55 -0.21 0.39 -7.83
CA ALA A 55 -0.73 1.69 -8.25
C ALA A 55 0.38 2.70 -8.61
N GLY A 56 1.67 2.30 -8.55
CA GLY A 56 2.80 3.22 -8.67
C GLY A 56 2.75 4.12 -9.91
N GLY A 57 2.44 3.56 -11.08
CA GLY A 57 2.31 4.35 -12.31
C GLY A 57 1.16 5.37 -12.27
N ALA A 58 0.00 4.98 -11.73
CA ALA A 58 -1.14 5.89 -11.58
C ALA A 58 -0.86 6.98 -10.54
N MET A 59 -0.15 6.65 -9.45
CA MET A 59 0.27 7.62 -8.44
C MET A 59 1.28 8.62 -8.99
N VAL A 60 2.24 8.17 -9.82
CA VAL A 60 3.17 9.07 -10.52
C VAL A 60 2.42 10.03 -11.42
N HIS A 61 1.47 9.55 -12.25
CA HIS A 61 0.70 10.43 -13.13
C HIS A 61 -0.14 11.45 -12.35
N ALA A 62 -0.77 11.03 -11.24
CA ALA A 62 -1.51 11.96 -10.38
C ALA A 62 -0.57 13.01 -9.76
N LEU A 63 0.61 12.60 -9.29
CA LEU A 63 1.60 13.51 -8.73
C LEU A 63 2.10 14.51 -9.78
N GLU A 64 2.49 14.04 -10.97
CA GLU A 64 2.99 14.91 -12.05
C GLU A 64 1.93 15.93 -12.52
N ALA A 65 0.65 15.58 -12.44
CA ALA A 65 -0.45 16.48 -12.78
C ALA A 65 -0.72 17.55 -11.71
N LEU A 66 -0.48 17.21 -10.44
CA LEU A 66 -0.73 18.09 -9.28
C LEU A 66 0.50 18.92 -8.89
N TRP A 67 1.70 18.45 -9.18
CA TRP A 67 2.95 19.11 -8.79
C TRP A 67 3.23 20.31 -9.70
N PRO A 68 3.65 21.47 -9.15
CA PRO A 68 3.94 22.65 -9.97
C PRO A 68 4.95 22.36 -11.09
N GLY A 69 4.61 22.77 -12.33
CA GLY A 69 5.38 22.44 -13.53
C GLY A 69 6.82 22.92 -13.51
N GLU A 70 7.06 24.10 -12.92
CA GLU A 70 8.40 24.72 -12.80
C GLU A 70 9.22 24.17 -11.62
N ALA A 71 8.57 23.62 -10.59
CA ALA A 71 9.26 23.16 -9.38
C ALA A 71 10.00 21.85 -9.64
N PRO A 72 11.31 21.68 -9.35
CA PRO A 72 12.07 20.48 -9.68
C PRO A 72 11.47 19.18 -9.12
N LEU A 73 11.31 18.19 -9.99
CA LEU A 73 10.77 16.87 -9.68
C LEU A 73 11.50 15.83 -10.53
N SER A 74 12.04 14.80 -9.90
CA SER A 74 12.63 13.64 -10.54
C SER A 74 12.51 12.44 -9.62
N GLY A 75 12.78 11.23 -10.11
CA GLY A 75 12.72 10.06 -9.25
C GLY A 75 12.52 8.74 -9.97
N LEU A 76 12.23 7.71 -9.19
CA LEU A 76 12.01 6.35 -9.64
C LEU A 76 10.89 5.70 -8.83
N VAL A 77 9.86 5.20 -9.51
CA VAL A 77 8.80 4.39 -8.90
C VAL A 77 8.70 3.05 -9.61
N VAL A 78 8.49 1.98 -8.86
CA VAL A 78 8.40 0.61 -9.40
C VAL A 78 6.96 0.11 -9.41
N THR A 79 6.48 -0.40 -10.54
CA THR A 79 5.19 -1.08 -10.68
C THR A 79 5.35 -2.48 -11.27
N ARG A 80 4.24 -3.19 -11.51
CA ARG A 80 4.24 -4.53 -12.12
C ARG A 80 4.37 -4.43 -13.64
N TYR A 81 4.96 -5.46 -14.25
CA TYR A 81 5.01 -5.58 -15.71
C TYR A 81 3.66 -5.39 -16.39
N GLY A 82 3.61 -4.53 -17.40
CA GLY A 82 2.41 -4.27 -18.19
C GLY A 82 1.26 -3.59 -17.42
N HIS A 83 1.54 -3.05 -16.23
CA HIS A 83 0.55 -2.36 -15.39
C HIS A 83 0.80 -0.86 -15.28
N THR A 84 1.76 -0.31 -16.03
CA THR A 84 1.87 1.13 -16.22
C THR A 84 0.65 1.62 -17.02
N PRO A 85 -0.24 2.45 -16.45
CA PRO A 85 -1.41 2.92 -17.19
C PRO A 85 -0.98 3.83 -18.34
N PRO A 86 -1.81 3.99 -19.39
CA PRO A 86 -1.55 4.98 -20.44
C PRO A 86 -1.33 6.37 -19.84
N ARG A 87 -0.28 7.04 -20.29
CA ARG A 87 0.03 8.40 -19.85
C ARG A 87 -1.04 9.38 -20.35
N PRO A 88 -1.61 10.24 -19.50
CA PRO A 88 -2.56 11.28 -19.93
C PRO A 88 -1.95 12.19 -21.00
N PRO A 89 -2.72 12.57 -22.05
CA PRO A 89 -2.24 13.49 -23.08
C PRO A 89 -1.77 14.82 -22.49
N GLY A 90 -0.63 15.33 -22.95
CA GLY A 90 -0.05 16.59 -22.48
C GLY A 90 0.66 16.54 -21.13
N LEU A 91 0.61 15.42 -20.40
CA LEU A 91 1.30 15.28 -19.12
C LEU A 91 2.81 15.04 -19.33
N ARG A 92 3.64 15.96 -18.83
CA ARG A 92 5.11 15.84 -18.88
C ARG A 92 5.60 14.66 -18.03
N SER A 93 6.46 13.83 -18.60
CA SER A 93 7.18 12.78 -17.86
C SER A 93 8.37 13.39 -17.12
N ARG A 94 8.42 13.21 -15.79
CA ARG A 94 9.42 13.77 -14.87
C ARG A 94 9.99 12.69 -13.95
N VAL A 95 9.17 11.70 -13.59
CA VAL A 95 9.54 10.56 -12.74
C VAL A 95 9.64 9.30 -13.60
N GLU A 96 10.69 8.51 -13.41
CA GLU A 96 10.83 7.22 -14.07
C GLU A 96 9.88 6.18 -13.46
N ILE A 97 9.18 5.43 -14.31
CA ILE A 97 8.38 4.28 -13.90
C ILE A 97 9.10 3.02 -14.40
N ALA A 98 9.65 2.23 -13.49
CA ALA A 98 10.23 0.94 -13.80
C ALA A 98 9.23 -0.19 -13.50
N GLU A 99 9.43 -1.35 -14.14
CA GLU A 99 8.60 -2.53 -13.95
C GLU A 99 9.41 -3.69 -13.37
N ALA A 100 8.78 -4.47 -12.48
CA ALA A 100 9.37 -5.64 -11.85
C ALA A 100 8.31 -6.73 -11.56
N ALA A 101 8.79 -7.93 -11.21
CA ALA A 101 7.91 -9.06 -10.93
C ALA A 101 7.18 -8.94 -9.58
N HIS A 102 5.94 -9.43 -9.57
CA HIS A 102 5.09 -9.61 -8.40
C HIS A 102 4.18 -10.81 -8.67
N PRO A 103 3.96 -11.74 -7.71
CA PRO A 103 4.31 -11.63 -6.29
C PRO A 103 5.72 -12.09 -5.92
N VAL A 104 6.42 -12.80 -6.81
CA VAL A 104 7.78 -13.30 -6.57
C VAL A 104 8.79 -12.28 -7.08
N PRO A 105 9.75 -11.82 -6.25
CA PRO A 105 10.78 -10.87 -6.67
C PRO A 105 11.70 -11.38 -7.78
N ASP A 106 12.15 -10.47 -8.65
CA ASP A 106 13.10 -10.72 -9.72
C ASP A 106 14.31 -9.78 -9.69
N ALA A 107 15.21 -9.95 -10.65
CA ALA A 107 16.40 -9.12 -10.80
C ALA A 107 16.09 -7.65 -11.18
N ALA A 108 14.95 -7.38 -11.83
CA ALA A 108 14.53 -6.01 -12.15
C ALA A 108 14.18 -5.24 -10.88
N GLY A 109 13.41 -5.87 -9.98
CA GLY A 109 13.12 -5.31 -8.65
C GLY A 109 14.39 -5.05 -7.83
N LEU A 110 15.38 -5.95 -7.90
CA LEU A 110 16.68 -5.75 -7.25
C LEU A 110 17.43 -4.51 -7.78
N ARG A 111 17.56 -4.40 -9.10
CA ARG A 111 18.24 -3.26 -9.74
C ARG A 111 17.52 -1.95 -9.44
N ALA A 112 16.18 -1.93 -9.52
CA ALA A 112 15.39 -0.75 -9.25
C ALA A 112 15.50 -0.30 -7.78
N ALA A 113 15.43 -1.24 -6.83
CA ALA A 113 15.60 -0.93 -5.41
C ALA A 113 17.02 -0.41 -5.08
N GLY A 114 18.05 -0.97 -5.73
CA GLY A 114 19.43 -0.47 -5.60
C GLY A 114 19.59 0.96 -6.13
N ARG A 115 19.03 1.26 -7.30
CA ARG A 115 19.01 2.63 -7.86
C ARG A 115 18.23 3.60 -6.99
N MET A 116 17.10 3.16 -6.43
CA MET A 116 16.28 3.96 -5.52
C MET A 116 17.05 4.35 -4.26
N LEU A 117 17.75 3.39 -3.65
CA LEU A 117 18.59 3.67 -2.48
C LEU A 117 19.76 4.62 -2.82
N ALA A 118 20.34 4.50 -4.02
CA ALA A 118 21.38 5.41 -4.49
C ALA A 118 20.84 6.83 -4.73
N LEU A 119 19.62 6.99 -5.27
CA LEU A 119 18.98 8.30 -5.44
C LEU A 119 18.67 8.99 -4.12
N ALA A 120 18.43 8.24 -3.05
CA ALA A 120 18.22 8.77 -1.71
C ALA A 120 19.50 9.33 -1.07
N GLN A 121 20.68 8.98 -1.57
CA GLN A 121 21.95 9.48 -1.04
C GLN A 121 22.22 10.94 -1.45
N GLY A 122 22.86 11.70 -0.56
CA GLY A 122 23.31 13.06 -0.83
C GLY A 122 22.18 14.10 -0.86
N LEU A 123 21.02 13.78 -0.31
CA LEU A 123 19.96 14.76 -0.08
C LEU A 123 20.35 15.75 1.03
N THR A 124 19.71 16.91 1.03
CA THR A 124 19.92 17.99 1.99
C THR A 124 18.62 18.35 2.71
N GLN A 125 18.70 19.18 3.76
CA GLN A 125 17.51 19.67 4.47
C GLN A 125 16.58 20.52 3.59
N ASP A 126 17.10 21.01 2.45
CA ASP A 126 16.35 21.78 1.47
C ASP A 126 15.61 20.90 0.47
N ASP A 127 15.83 19.59 0.48
CA ASP A 127 15.15 18.66 -0.40
C ASP A 127 13.92 18.05 0.27
N LEU A 128 13.01 17.57 -0.56
CA LEU A 128 11.82 16.83 -0.15
C LEU A 128 11.79 15.49 -0.86
N VAL A 129 11.46 14.43 -0.13
CA VAL A 129 11.14 13.13 -0.72
C VAL A 129 9.66 12.88 -0.65
N LEU A 130 9.05 12.60 -1.80
CA LEU A 130 7.69 12.07 -1.89
C LEU A 130 7.77 10.56 -2.11
N CYS A 131 7.37 9.78 -1.12
CA CYS A 131 7.38 8.32 -1.21
C CYS A 131 5.99 7.78 -1.59
N LEU A 132 5.83 7.27 -2.81
CA LEU A 132 4.57 6.74 -3.34
C LEU A 132 4.49 5.24 -3.10
N ILE A 133 3.64 4.81 -2.16
CA ILE A 133 3.54 3.40 -1.75
C ILE A 133 2.14 2.86 -2.03
N SER A 134 2.05 1.65 -2.55
CA SER A 134 0.80 0.90 -2.55
C SER A 134 1.04 -0.58 -2.36
N GLY A 135 -0.06 -1.34 -2.31
CA GLY A 135 -0.04 -2.80 -2.32
C GLY A 135 0.93 -3.43 -3.32
N GLY A 136 1.57 -4.52 -2.93
CA GLY A 136 2.58 -5.23 -3.71
C GLY A 136 4.01 -4.67 -3.68
N GLY A 137 4.24 -3.48 -3.09
CA GLY A 137 5.58 -2.87 -2.98
C GLY A 137 6.62 -3.76 -2.29
N SER A 138 6.16 -4.64 -1.40
CA SER A 138 6.95 -5.65 -0.69
C SER A 138 7.78 -6.55 -1.61
N ALA A 139 7.20 -6.98 -2.74
CA ALA A 139 7.86 -7.84 -3.73
C ALA A 139 8.69 -7.00 -4.73
N LEU A 140 8.17 -5.83 -5.12
CA LEU A 140 8.78 -4.93 -6.10
C LEU A 140 10.09 -4.30 -5.57
N LEU A 141 10.18 -3.99 -4.27
CA LEU A 141 11.36 -3.41 -3.63
C LEU A 141 12.24 -4.47 -2.97
N THR A 142 12.90 -5.29 -3.76
CA THR A 142 13.72 -6.38 -3.24
C THR A 142 15.19 -5.99 -3.17
N LEU A 143 15.63 -5.53 -2.00
CA LEU A 143 17.05 -5.27 -1.74
C LEU A 143 17.49 -6.07 -0.50
N PRO A 144 18.28 -7.15 -0.66
CA PRO A 144 18.85 -7.90 0.46
C PRO A 144 19.69 -7.02 1.39
N ALA A 145 19.83 -7.46 2.66
CA ALA A 145 20.79 -6.91 3.61
C ALA A 145 22.23 -6.95 3.03
N GLU A 146 23.12 -6.10 3.53
CA GLU A 146 24.52 -6.14 3.08
C GLU A 146 25.16 -7.47 3.47
N GLY A 147 25.76 -8.16 2.50
CA GLY A 147 26.32 -9.51 2.66
C GLY A 147 25.32 -10.66 2.50
N LEU A 148 24.03 -10.39 2.28
CA LEU A 148 23.01 -11.40 2.02
C LEU A 148 22.78 -11.58 0.50
N ALA A 149 22.92 -12.81 0.01
CA ALA A 149 22.60 -13.14 -1.38
C ALA A 149 21.08 -13.08 -1.63
N LEU A 150 20.68 -12.80 -2.88
CA LEU A 150 19.27 -12.75 -3.26
C LEU A 150 18.61 -14.13 -3.10
N GLU A 151 19.34 -15.18 -3.46
CA GLU A 151 18.90 -16.57 -3.43
C GLU A 151 18.60 -17.02 -1.99
N ASP A 152 19.45 -16.65 -1.04
CA ASP A 152 19.26 -16.92 0.39
C ASP A 152 18.02 -16.19 0.92
N LYS A 153 17.86 -14.91 0.56
CA LYS A 153 16.66 -14.14 0.91
C LYS A 153 15.37 -14.78 0.37
N GLN A 154 15.41 -15.26 -0.88
CA GLN A 154 14.30 -15.98 -1.50
C GLN A 154 14.02 -17.33 -0.83
N ALA A 155 15.07 -18.07 -0.42
CA ALA A 155 14.92 -19.33 0.30
C ALA A 155 14.28 -19.13 1.68
N ILE A 156 14.74 -18.15 2.45
CA ILE A 156 14.17 -17.80 3.77
C ILE A 156 12.71 -17.37 3.61
N HIS A 157 12.38 -16.53 2.62
CA HIS A 157 11.01 -16.11 2.36
C HIS A 157 10.11 -17.30 2.01
N ARG A 158 10.57 -18.22 1.16
CA ARG A 158 9.82 -19.44 0.86
C ARG A 158 9.59 -20.26 2.13
N ALA A 159 10.62 -20.49 2.94
CA ALA A 159 10.46 -21.22 4.20
C ALA A 159 9.43 -20.57 5.13
N LEU A 160 9.45 -19.24 5.27
CA LEU A 160 8.46 -18.48 6.05
C LEU A 160 7.03 -18.71 5.54
N LEU A 161 6.80 -18.64 4.22
CA LEU A 161 5.47 -18.88 3.63
C LEU A 161 4.93 -20.29 3.92
N HIS A 162 5.79 -21.31 3.99
CA HIS A 162 5.38 -22.69 4.25
C HIS A 162 5.30 -23.03 5.75
N SER A 163 5.71 -22.12 6.64
CA SER A 163 5.82 -22.39 8.08
C SER A 163 4.54 -22.11 8.88
N GLY A 164 3.55 -21.44 8.27
CA GLY A 164 2.37 -20.95 8.99
C GLY A 164 2.64 -19.73 9.88
N ALA A 165 3.78 -19.06 9.72
CA ALA A 165 4.07 -17.78 10.35
C ALA A 165 3.03 -16.72 9.95
N THR A 166 2.65 -15.88 10.90
CA THR A 166 1.72 -14.77 10.64
C THR A 166 2.37 -13.72 9.74
N ILE A 167 1.55 -12.90 9.05
CA ILE A 167 2.08 -11.83 8.20
C ILE A 167 2.96 -10.84 8.98
N ALA A 168 2.64 -10.58 10.26
CA ALA A 168 3.43 -9.72 11.14
C ALA A 168 4.82 -10.32 11.41
N GLU A 169 4.89 -11.61 11.74
CA GLU A 169 6.17 -12.32 11.98
C GLU A 169 7.00 -12.40 10.70
N MET A 170 6.37 -12.72 9.57
CA MET A 170 7.03 -12.71 8.27
C MET A 170 7.61 -11.32 7.96
N ASN A 171 6.85 -10.26 8.23
CA ASN A 171 7.32 -8.89 8.01
C ASN A 171 8.48 -8.53 8.93
N CYS A 172 8.45 -8.93 10.20
CA CYS A 172 9.57 -8.75 11.13
C CYS A 172 10.87 -9.30 10.55
N VAL A 173 10.89 -10.57 10.13
CA VAL A 173 12.09 -11.17 9.51
C VAL A 173 12.45 -10.48 8.20
N ARG A 174 11.48 -10.20 7.33
CA ARG A 174 11.72 -9.58 6.01
C ARG A 174 12.31 -8.18 6.09
N LYS A 175 11.99 -7.39 7.12
CA LYS A 175 12.54 -6.05 7.35
C LYS A 175 14.03 -6.13 7.71
N HIS A 176 14.39 -6.97 8.68
CA HIS A 176 15.78 -7.20 9.14
C HIS A 176 16.70 -7.85 8.09
N LEU A 177 16.12 -8.47 7.06
CA LEU A 177 16.88 -9.02 5.92
C LEU A 177 16.93 -8.05 4.72
N SER A 178 16.68 -6.76 4.91
CA SER A 178 16.53 -5.80 3.81
C SER A 178 17.18 -4.44 4.06
N ARG A 179 17.84 -3.88 3.03
CA ARG A 179 18.40 -2.51 3.07
C ARG A 179 17.39 -1.39 2.77
N ILE A 180 16.12 -1.71 2.54
CA ILE A 180 15.12 -0.72 2.09
C ILE A 180 13.81 -0.75 2.89
N LYS A 181 13.48 -1.88 3.51
CA LYS A 181 12.24 -2.06 4.30
C LYS A 181 12.45 -1.59 5.74
N GLY A 182 11.40 -1.54 6.55
CA GLY A 182 11.50 -1.24 7.98
C GLY A 182 12.18 0.10 8.29
N GLY A 183 11.85 1.13 7.52
CA GLY A 183 12.37 2.48 7.72
C GLY A 183 13.73 2.75 7.09
N HIS A 184 14.42 1.76 6.53
CA HIS A 184 15.75 1.98 5.93
C HIS A 184 15.74 2.95 4.75
N LEU A 185 14.72 2.93 3.89
CA LEU A 185 14.61 3.93 2.81
C LEU A 185 14.41 5.33 3.37
N GLY A 186 13.55 5.47 4.38
CA GLY A 186 13.33 6.73 5.07
C GLY A 186 14.64 7.25 5.68
N ALA A 187 15.33 6.41 6.45
CA ALA A 187 16.58 6.80 7.09
C ALA A 187 17.69 7.16 6.09
N ALA A 188 17.69 6.54 4.90
CA ALA A 188 18.62 6.86 3.82
C ALA A 188 18.35 8.23 3.18
N CYS A 189 17.15 8.80 3.36
CA CYS A 189 16.81 10.12 2.83
C CYS A 189 17.26 11.27 3.74
N ALA A 190 17.67 10.98 4.99
CA ALA A 190 18.11 12.00 5.93
C ALA A 190 19.30 12.79 5.35
N PRO A 191 19.33 14.12 5.51
CA PRO A 191 18.45 14.93 6.35
C PRO A 191 17.20 15.52 5.66
N ALA A 192 16.86 15.10 4.44
CA ALA A 192 15.64 15.56 3.78
C ALA A 192 14.37 15.01 4.45
N ALA A 193 13.31 15.80 4.46
CA ALA A 193 12.01 15.35 4.96
C ALA A 193 11.38 14.36 3.96
N VAL A 194 10.73 13.32 4.48
CA VAL A 194 9.98 12.34 3.67
C VAL A 194 8.48 12.47 3.95
N VAL A 195 7.70 12.65 2.89
CA VAL A 195 6.23 12.53 2.92
C VAL A 195 5.83 11.27 2.17
N THR A 196 5.32 10.29 2.91
CA THR A 196 4.83 9.03 2.34
C THR A 196 3.36 9.16 2.01
N LEU A 197 3.02 8.96 0.74
CA LEU A 197 1.65 8.91 0.24
C LEU A 197 1.33 7.45 -0.06
N ALA A 198 0.47 6.84 0.73
CA ALA A 198 0.21 5.41 0.69
C ALA A 198 -1.23 5.08 0.30
N ILE A 199 -1.41 4.02 -0.47
CA ILE A 199 -2.70 3.35 -0.65
C ILE A 199 -2.63 2.02 0.10
N SER A 200 -3.50 1.85 1.09
CA SER A 200 -3.53 0.65 1.91
C SER A 200 -4.25 -0.49 1.19
N ASP A 201 -3.63 -1.67 1.25
CA ASP A 201 -4.25 -2.97 0.92
C ASP A 201 -4.13 -3.96 2.10
N VAL A 202 -3.90 -3.44 3.31
CA VAL A 202 -3.68 -4.24 4.52
C VAL A 202 -4.80 -3.97 5.53
N PRO A 203 -5.34 -4.99 6.20
CA PRO A 203 -6.27 -4.80 7.31
C PRO A 203 -5.66 -3.92 8.41
N GLY A 204 -6.44 -2.97 8.93
CA GLY A 204 -6.01 -2.04 9.98
C GLY A 204 -5.10 -0.91 9.51
N ASP A 205 -4.78 -0.84 8.20
CA ASP A 205 -4.09 0.27 7.54
C ASP A 205 -2.72 0.67 8.13
N ASP A 206 -2.06 -0.21 8.89
CA ASP A 206 -0.78 0.10 9.52
C ASP A 206 0.32 0.39 8.47
N PRO A 207 0.84 1.64 8.41
CA PRO A 207 1.88 2.01 7.47
C PRO A 207 3.18 1.19 7.58
N ALA A 208 3.48 0.64 8.76
CA ALA A 208 4.65 -0.22 8.96
C ALA A 208 4.51 -1.59 8.27
N VAL A 209 3.27 -1.98 7.94
CA VAL A 209 2.93 -3.22 7.22
C VAL A 209 2.86 -2.99 5.72
N ILE A 210 2.30 -1.85 5.28
CA ILE A 210 2.17 -1.52 3.85
C ILE A 210 3.56 -1.49 3.18
N ALA A 211 3.76 -2.37 2.19
CA ALA A 211 5.06 -2.58 1.55
C ALA A 211 6.23 -2.86 2.53
N SER A 212 5.93 -3.35 3.74
CA SER A 212 6.86 -3.52 4.86
C SER A 212 7.51 -2.20 5.34
N GLY A 213 6.77 -1.10 5.27
CA GLY A 213 7.09 0.18 5.90
C GLY A 213 8.47 0.74 5.53
N PRO A 214 8.82 0.95 4.25
CA PRO A 214 10.17 1.36 3.85
C PRO A 214 10.61 2.72 4.45
N THR A 215 9.66 3.57 4.80
CA THR A 215 9.88 4.93 5.33
C THR A 215 9.40 5.11 6.78
N VAL A 216 8.93 4.03 7.41
CA VAL A 216 8.31 4.03 8.74
C VAL A 216 9.19 3.24 9.69
N ALA A 217 9.35 3.75 10.92
CA ALA A 217 10.13 3.07 11.95
C ALA A 217 9.59 1.66 12.24
N ASP A 218 10.48 0.75 12.58
CA ASP A 218 10.16 -0.64 12.85
C ASP A 218 10.46 -0.98 14.32
N PRO A 219 9.43 -1.27 15.14
CA PRO A 219 9.61 -1.52 16.57
C PRO A 219 10.20 -2.91 16.87
N THR A 220 10.16 -3.84 15.92
CA THR A 220 10.76 -5.17 16.09
C THR A 220 12.27 -5.11 15.97
N THR A 221 12.95 -6.16 16.42
CA THR A 221 14.40 -6.21 16.56
C THR A 221 15.01 -7.40 15.82
N CYS A 222 16.33 -7.39 15.66
CA CYS A 222 17.06 -8.57 15.20
C CYS A 222 16.80 -9.80 16.09
N ALA A 223 16.63 -9.60 17.40
CA ALA A 223 16.32 -10.67 18.35
C ALA A 223 14.94 -11.30 18.06
N ASP A 224 13.93 -10.48 17.74
CA ASP A 224 12.61 -10.97 17.33
C ASP A 224 12.70 -11.79 16.04
N ALA A 225 13.46 -11.31 15.05
CA ALA A 225 13.67 -12.04 13.80
C ALA A 225 14.34 -13.41 14.03
N LEU A 226 15.34 -13.49 14.93
CA LEU A 226 15.97 -14.74 15.33
C LEU A 226 15.00 -15.67 16.06
N ALA A 227 14.20 -15.14 16.99
CA ALA A 227 13.21 -15.89 17.74
C ALA A 227 12.15 -16.50 16.82
N ILE A 228 11.66 -15.73 15.83
CA ILE A 228 10.72 -16.22 14.82
C ILE A 228 11.37 -17.32 13.97
N ALA A 229 12.58 -17.10 13.48
CA ALA A 229 13.28 -18.12 12.68
C ALA A 229 13.46 -19.43 13.47
N ALA A 230 13.81 -19.34 14.75
CA ALA A 230 13.93 -20.50 15.63
C ALA A 230 12.57 -21.19 15.87
N ARG A 231 11.52 -20.43 16.19
CA ARG A 231 10.17 -20.94 16.46
C ARG A 231 9.62 -21.77 15.31
N TYR A 232 9.87 -21.33 14.08
CA TYR A 232 9.35 -21.96 12.86
C TYR A 232 10.36 -22.89 12.15
N GLY A 233 11.55 -23.10 12.72
CA GLY A 233 12.59 -23.94 12.13
C GLY A 233 13.12 -23.43 10.79
N ILE A 234 13.13 -22.10 10.59
CA ILE A 234 13.57 -21.47 9.35
C ILE A 234 15.11 -21.52 9.27
N PRO A 235 15.69 -22.16 8.25
CA PRO A 235 17.14 -22.23 8.11
C PRO A 235 17.70 -20.86 7.77
N LEU A 236 18.62 -20.38 8.61
CA LEU A 236 19.40 -19.17 8.37
C LEU A 236 20.85 -19.57 8.07
N PRO A 237 21.44 -19.12 6.94
CA PRO A 237 22.87 -19.30 6.69
C PRO A 237 23.71 -18.72 7.83
N GLY A 238 24.89 -19.29 8.10
CA GLY A 238 25.78 -18.85 9.19
C GLY A 238 26.01 -17.33 9.23
N PRO A 239 26.45 -16.70 8.12
CA PRO A 239 26.66 -15.25 8.08
C PRO A 239 25.41 -14.41 8.37
N VAL A 240 24.22 -14.92 8.00
CA VAL A 240 22.92 -14.27 8.24
C VAL A 240 22.58 -14.31 9.72
N ARG A 241 22.74 -15.49 10.34
CA ARG A 241 22.54 -15.67 11.77
C ARG A 241 23.48 -14.76 12.58
N GLU A 242 24.77 -14.79 12.27
CA GLU A 242 25.78 -13.97 12.95
C GLU A 242 25.49 -12.46 12.81
N ALA A 243 24.98 -12.02 11.66
CA ALA A 243 24.64 -10.60 11.46
C ALA A 243 23.43 -10.17 12.30
N LEU A 244 22.42 -11.02 12.43
CA LEU A 244 21.28 -10.77 13.29
C LEU A 244 21.68 -10.82 14.78
N GLU A 245 22.48 -11.80 15.19
CA GLU A 245 22.94 -11.94 16.58
C GLU A 245 23.80 -10.74 17.03
N ALA A 246 24.62 -10.22 16.11
CA ALA A 246 25.42 -9.01 16.35
C ALA A 246 24.62 -7.69 16.20
N GLY A 247 23.33 -7.74 15.86
CA GLY A 247 22.51 -6.54 15.66
C GLY A 247 22.91 -5.68 14.44
N ARG A 248 23.71 -6.21 13.50
CA ARG A 248 24.24 -5.44 12.36
C ARG A 248 23.16 -4.97 11.38
N TRP A 249 22.04 -5.67 11.34
CA TRP A 249 20.90 -5.35 10.46
C TRP A 249 19.70 -4.83 11.24
N GLU A 250 19.95 -4.15 12.36
CA GLU A 250 18.88 -3.52 13.12
C GLU A 250 18.20 -2.42 12.29
N THR A 251 16.88 -2.37 12.38
CA THR A 251 16.05 -1.41 11.65
C THR A 251 15.94 -0.08 12.42
N PRO A 252 15.76 1.06 11.75
CA PRO A 252 15.43 2.33 12.40
C PRO A 252 14.25 2.19 13.38
N LYS A 253 14.51 2.50 14.66
CA LYS A 253 13.55 2.34 15.74
C LYS A 253 12.65 3.58 15.89
N PRO A 254 11.48 3.46 16.54
CA PRO A 254 10.70 4.63 16.92
C PRO A 254 11.57 5.63 17.70
N GLY A 255 11.60 6.88 17.25
CA GLY A 255 12.47 7.93 17.81
C GLY A 255 13.84 8.10 17.12
N ASP A 256 14.16 7.32 16.08
CA ASP A 256 15.37 7.53 15.27
C ASP A 256 15.36 8.93 14.64
N ALA A 257 16.41 9.72 14.92
CA ALA A 257 16.52 11.11 14.47
C ALA A 257 16.49 11.25 12.95
N ARG A 258 16.90 10.22 12.19
CA ARG A 258 16.87 10.21 10.72
C ARG A 258 15.46 10.14 10.15
N LEU A 259 14.48 9.76 10.97
CA LEU A 259 13.06 9.73 10.60
C LEU A 259 12.29 10.93 11.15
N ALA A 260 12.98 11.85 11.85
CA ALA A 260 12.35 13.03 12.41
C ALA A 260 11.77 13.92 11.30
N GLY A 261 10.54 14.40 11.50
CA GLY A 261 9.84 15.26 10.52
C GLY A 261 9.21 14.50 9.34
N HIS A 262 9.35 13.16 9.28
CA HIS A 262 8.65 12.36 8.28
C HIS A 262 7.15 12.35 8.53
N ARG A 263 6.37 12.31 7.45
CA ARG A 263 4.90 12.26 7.50
C ARG A 263 4.38 11.12 6.65
N VAL A 264 3.25 10.55 7.06
CA VAL A 264 2.54 9.51 6.31
C VAL A 264 1.10 9.93 6.11
N HIS A 265 0.62 9.81 4.88
CA HIS A 265 -0.76 10.04 4.50
C HIS A 265 -1.32 8.82 3.78
N LEU A 266 -2.45 8.31 4.26
CA LEU A 266 -3.22 7.28 3.57
C LEU A 266 -4.18 7.96 2.60
N LEU A 267 -3.89 7.87 1.30
CA LEU A 267 -4.71 8.44 0.23
C LEU A 267 -6.03 7.69 0.06
N ALA A 268 -5.97 6.38 0.25
CA ALA A 268 -7.09 5.46 0.14
C ALA A 268 -6.90 4.30 1.11
N THR A 269 -7.99 3.92 1.78
CA THR A 269 -8.10 2.72 2.60
C THR A 269 -9.27 1.84 2.14
N PRO A 270 -9.28 0.54 2.47
CA PRO A 270 -10.43 -0.33 2.24
C PRO A 270 -11.72 0.24 2.83
N GLN A 271 -11.70 0.70 4.08
CA GLN A 271 -12.86 1.34 4.74
C GLN A 271 -13.42 2.53 3.95
N GLN A 272 -12.57 3.45 3.46
CA GLN A 272 -13.03 4.59 2.67
C GLN A 272 -13.73 4.16 1.37
N SER A 273 -13.28 3.05 0.77
CA SER A 273 -13.89 2.50 -0.44
C SER A 273 -15.26 1.88 -0.14
N LEU A 274 -15.39 1.19 0.99
CA LEU A 274 -16.68 0.67 1.48
C LEU A 274 -17.66 1.79 1.80
N GLU A 275 -17.20 2.87 2.44
CA GLU A 275 -18.02 4.05 2.75
C GLU A 275 -18.55 4.71 1.48
N ALA A 276 -17.70 4.89 0.45
CA ALA A 276 -18.14 5.44 -0.84
C ALA A 276 -19.20 4.56 -1.52
N ALA A 277 -19.08 3.23 -1.46
CA ALA A 277 -20.12 2.32 -1.93
C ALA A 277 -21.40 2.44 -1.09
N ALA A 278 -21.28 2.53 0.24
CA ALA A 278 -22.41 2.69 1.14
C ALA A 278 -23.17 4.01 0.89
N GLU A 279 -22.48 5.11 0.66
CA GLU A 279 -23.09 6.39 0.29
C GLU A 279 -23.85 6.29 -1.03
N ALA A 280 -23.25 5.68 -2.05
CA ALA A 280 -23.91 5.44 -3.33
C ALA A 280 -25.15 4.54 -3.19
N ALA A 281 -25.10 3.53 -2.32
CA ALA A 281 -26.21 2.62 -2.04
C ALA A 281 -27.35 3.33 -1.29
N ARG A 282 -27.03 4.13 -0.27
CA ARG A 282 -28.02 4.95 0.46
C ARG A 282 -28.69 5.95 -0.47
N ALA A 283 -27.93 6.58 -1.37
CA ALA A 283 -28.48 7.49 -2.38
C ALA A 283 -29.41 6.79 -3.38
N ALA A 284 -29.23 5.49 -3.60
CA ALA A 284 -30.13 4.64 -4.38
C ALA A 284 -31.35 4.12 -3.56
N GLY A 285 -31.50 4.54 -2.30
CA GLY A 285 -32.59 4.14 -1.43
C GLY A 285 -32.42 2.78 -0.77
N LEU A 286 -31.18 2.26 -0.70
CA LEU A 286 -30.88 0.98 -0.05
C LEU A 286 -30.55 1.18 1.44
N VAL A 287 -30.98 0.22 2.27
CA VAL A 287 -30.45 0.07 3.63
C VAL A 287 -29.06 -0.55 3.52
N VAL A 288 -28.06 0.03 4.18
CA VAL A 288 -26.67 -0.46 4.10
C VAL A 288 -26.19 -0.92 5.46
N HIS A 289 -25.69 -2.15 5.52
CA HIS A 289 -24.93 -2.69 6.65
C HIS A 289 -23.48 -2.85 6.24
N LEU A 290 -22.56 -2.10 6.84
CA LEU A 290 -21.13 -2.29 6.61
C LEU A 290 -20.60 -3.40 7.50
N LEU A 291 -20.00 -4.42 6.89
CA LEU A 291 -19.51 -5.62 7.59
C LEU A 291 -18.11 -5.44 8.18
N GLY A 292 -17.48 -4.31 7.89
CA GLY A 292 -16.08 -4.02 8.20
C GLY A 292 -15.16 -4.36 7.03
N ASP A 293 -13.95 -3.85 7.12
CA ASP A 293 -12.90 -3.96 6.11
C ASP A 293 -11.78 -4.96 6.49
N ALA A 294 -11.85 -5.53 7.68
CA ALA A 294 -10.91 -6.52 8.22
C ALA A 294 -11.41 -7.96 8.08
N ILE A 295 -12.17 -8.27 7.03
CA ILE A 295 -12.68 -9.63 6.80
C ILE A 295 -11.54 -10.51 6.28
N GLU A 296 -11.12 -11.47 7.11
CA GLU A 296 -10.09 -12.45 6.78
C GLU A 296 -10.64 -13.88 6.88
N GLY A 297 -10.13 -14.76 6.02
CA GLY A 297 -10.50 -16.17 6.00
C GLY A 297 -10.37 -16.78 4.60
N GLU A 298 -10.58 -18.09 4.51
CA GLU A 298 -10.64 -18.77 3.21
C GLU A 298 -11.83 -18.22 2.41
N SER A 299 -11.57 -17.78 1.17
CA SER A 299 -12.55 -17.04 0.36
C SER A 299 -13.86 -17.79 0.20
N ARG A 300 -13.79 -19.12 0.04
CA ARG A 300 -14.96 -20.00 -0.05
C ARG A 300 -15.82 -19.99 1.21
N GLU A 301 -15.19 -20.03 2.39
CA GLU A 301 -15.90 -20.10 3.66
C GLU A 301 -16.50 -18.73 4.03
N VAL A 302 -15.75 -17.64 3.81
CA VAL A 302 -16.27 -16.27 3.97
C VAL A 302 -17.47 -16.03 3.04
N GLY A 303 -17.37 -16.47 1.78
CA GLY A 303 -18.47 -16.36 0.82
C GLY A 303 -19.74 -17.10 1.27
N ARG A 304 -19.61 -18.25 1.94
CA ARG A 304 -20.75 -18.96 2.54
C ARG A 304 -21.39 -18.18 3.68
N VAL A 305 -20.57 -17.56 4.55
CA VAL A 305 -21.07 -16.71 5.63
C VAL A 305 -21.83 -15.52 5.06
N HIS A 306 -21.30 -14.84 4.05
CA HIS A 306 -21.97 -13.71 3.39
C HIS A 306 -23.28 -14.13 2.71
N GLY A 307 -23.28 -15.27 2.00
CA GLY A 307 -24.47 -15.81 1.34
C GLY A 307 -25.53 -16.35 2.31
N GLY A 308 -25.13 -16.71 3.54
CA GLY A 308 -26.01 -17.16 4.61
C GLY A 308 -26.64 -16.03 5.43
N TRP A 309 -26.24 -14.77 5.20
CA TRP A 309 -26.85 -13.62 5.88
C TRP A 309 -28.34 -13.55 5.51
N PRO A 310 -29.27 -13.56 6.48
CA PRO A 310 -30.68 -13.48 6.17
C PRO A 310 -30.97 -12.22 5.35
N ALA A 311 -31.42 -12.41 4.10
CA ALA A 311 -32.05 -11.34 3.34
C ALA A 311 -33.17 -10.77 4.22
N PRO A 312 -33.34 -9.43 4.33
CA PRO A 312 -34.42 -8.87 5.12
C PRO A 312 -35.73 -9.53 4.68
N SER A 313 -36.32 -10.25 5.63
CA SER A 313 -37.39 -11.20 5.38
C SER A 313 -38.61 -10.48 4.81
N ARG A 314 -39.06 -10.88 3.61
CA ARG A 314 -40.38 -10.49 3.07
C ARG A 314 -41.57 -11.11 3.82
N ARG A 315 -41.36 -11.82 4.93
CA ARG A 315 -42.41 -12.53 5.67
C ARG A 315 -42.41 -12.08 7.13
N GLY A 316 -43.36 -11.21 7.45
CA GLY A 316 -43.60 -10.71 8.80
C GLY A 316 -44.03 -9.25 8.74
N ALA A 317 -45.30 -8.99 9.04
CA ALA A 317 -46.01 -7.73 8.83
C ALA A 317 -45.33 -6.46 9.41
N ALA A 318 -45.55 -5.35 8.70
CA ALA A 318 -45.20 -3.95 9.00
C ALA A 318 -43.76 -3.48 8.63
N ALA A 319 -43.66 -2.96 7.41
CA ALA A 319 -42.74 -1.89 6.98
C ALA A 319 -41.22 -2.08 7.19
N CYS A 320 -40.62 -3.00 6.44
CA CYS A 320 -39.31 -2.74 5.81
C CYS A 320 -39.38 -3.19 4.35
N SER A 321 -40.01 -2.35 3.52
CA SER A 321 -40.10 -2.51 2.06
C SER A 321 -38.83 -2.08 1.32
N VAL A 322 -37.72 -1.94 2.04
CA VAL A 322 -36.51 -1.29 1.52
C VAL A 322 -35.49 -2.37 1.15
N PRO A 323 -34.99 -2.40 -0.10
CA PRO A 323 -33.92 -3.31 -0.47
C PRO A 323 -32.65 -3.01 0.34
N ALA A 324 -31.90 -4.04 0.73
CA ALA A 324 -30.70 -3.92 1.55
C ALA A 324 -29.44 -4.30 0.77
N CYS A 325 -28.33 -3.67 1.12
CA CYS A 325 -26.97 -3.96 0.69
C CYS A 325 -26.12 -4.26 1.92
N CYS A 326 -25.40 -5.37 1.90
CA CYS A 326 -24.34 -5.68 2.86
C CYS A 326 -22.98 -5.47 2.19
#